data_AF-A0A5J4QSS4-F1
#
_entry.id   AF-A0A5J4QSS4-F1
#
_cell.length_a   1.000
_cell.length_b   1.000
_cell.length_c   1.000
_cell.angle_alpha   90.00
_cell.angle_beta   90.00
_cell.angle_gamma   90.00
#
_symmetry.space_group_name_H-M   'P 1'
#
loop_
_entity.id
_entity.type
_entity.pdbx_description
1 polymer ?
#
loop_
_entity_poly.entity_id
_entity_poly.type
_entity_poly.pdbx_seq_one_letter_code
_entity_poly.pdbx_strand_id
1 'polypeptide(L)'
;MYCSPLRKENHPSFKVDYYLNLWRDFGSSEGGSIIDLVMKMENCSFHEAASKLEKRYANAGIGIETDTFSFHRNNIKDSIPNSGSESILSILNILPITHPTLINFVRERKIDLELANRYCREIHYRINDRNYFSIGFKNDRGGYELSSPSGFKGCIPPKDITTVRNERNACLLFEGFWDFLSYLTLQEIRQTKHDTVILNSVANVSKATSFIKLHKDIYTYLDNDEGGQRATRLIKETCPSINDRSAQYAGYKDLNDYLCQKTKVKPEVKKKSLGLKR
;
A
#
# COMPACT_ATOMS: atom_id res chain seq x y z
N MET A 1 -18.27 21.06 8.63
CA MET A 1 -17.35 21.33 7.51
C MET A 1 -16.67 22.65 7.84
N TYR A 2 -15.36 22.72 7.71
CA TYR A 2 -14.52 23.84 8.14
C TYR A 2 -13.88 24.51 6.91
N CYS A 3 -13.41 25.75 7.05
CA CYS A 3 -12.51 26.32 6.04
C CYS A 3 -11.17 25.59 6.09
N SER A 4 -10.57 25.34 4.92
CA SER A 4 -9.30 24.63 4.80
C SER A 4 -8.18 25.39 5.52
N PRO A 5 -7.40 24.72 6.39
CA PRO A 5 -6.23 25.33 7.01
C PRO A 5 -5.02 25.40 6.05
N LEU A 6 -5.11 24.76 4.88
CA LEU A 6 -4.01 24.63 3.92
C LEU A 6 -4.03 25.72 2.83
N ARG A 7 -5.16 26.42 2.67
CA ARG A 7 -5.35 27.43 1.62
C ARG A 7 -6.44 28.41 2.01
N LYS A 8 -6.37 29.64 1.48
CA LYS A 8 -7.45 30.62 1.63
C LYS A 8 -8.67 30.20 0.82
N GLU A 9 -9.85 30.23 1.43
CA GLU A 9 -11.11 29.96 0.75
C GLU A 9 -12.28 30.74 1.35
N ASN A 10 -13.32 30.94 0.53
CA ASN A 10 -14.53 31.67 0.91
C ASN A 10 -15.68 30.76 1.36
N HIS A 11 -15.61 29.46 1.05
CA HIS A 11 -16.63 28.47 1.42
C HIS A 11 -15.99 27.25 2.09
N PRO A 12 -16.53 26.77 3.22
CA PRO A 12 -15.99 25.61 3.94
C PRO A 12 -15.97 24.36 3.07
N SER A 13 -14.80 23.74 2.91
CA SER A 13 -14.62 22.51 2.12
C SER A 13 -13.80 21.44 2.84
N PHE A 14 -13.36 21.70 4.08
CA PHE A 14 -12.56 20.79 4.87
C PHE A 14 -13.44 19.96 5.81
N LYS A 15 -13.23 18.65 5.87
CA LYS A 15 -13.96 17.75 6.77
C LYS A 15 -12.97 16.90 7.55
N VAL A 16 -13.19 16.83 8.86
CA VAL A 16 -12.56 15.85 9.75
C VAL A 16 -13.59 14.79 10.07
N ASP A 17 -13.22 13.54 9.91
CA ASP A 17 -14.01 12.39 10.32
C ASP A 17 -13.37 11.78 11.57
N TYR A 18 -13.99 12.02 12.73
CA TYR A 18 -13.47 11.58 14.03
C TYR A 18 -13.59 10.06 14.23
N TYR A 19 -14.47 9.38 13.50
CA TYR A 19 -14.60 7.92 13.58
C TYR A 19 -13.49 7.25 12.78
N LEU A 20 -13.21 7.75 11.58
CA LEU A 20 -12.16 7.23 10.71
C LEU A 20 -10.77 7.80 11.05
N ASN A 21 -10.70 8.85 11.88
CA ASN A 21 -9.49 9.63 12.18
C ASN A 21 -8.76 10.13 10.92
N LEU A 22 -9.55 10.58 9.94
CA LEU A 22 -9.07 11.10 8.66
C LEU A 22 -9.60 12.51 8.45
N TRP A 23 -8.82 13.30 7.72
CA TRP A 23 -9.29 14.57 7.17
C TRP A 23 -9.37 14.50 5.66
N ARG A 24 -10.21 15.35 5.10
CA ARG A 24 -10.33 15.55 3.65
C ARG A 24 -10.65 17.01 3.35
N ASP A 25 -9.87 17.61 2.47
CA ASP A 25 -10.15 18.88 1.82
C ASP A 25 -10.79 18.59 0.45
N PHE A 26 -12.07 18.91 0.29
CA PHE A 26 -12.79 18.68 -0.95
C PHE A 26 -12.42 19.67 -2.06
N GLY A 27 -11.86 20.84 -1.72
CA GLY A 27 -11.45 21.83 -2.73
C GLY A 27 -10.04 21.60 -3.29
N SER A 28 -9.15 20.93 -2.54
CA SER A 28 -7.86 20.43 -3.09
C SER A 28 -7.89 18.94 -3.44
N SER A 29 -8.97 18.23 -3.10
CA SER A 29 -9.10 16.76 -3.19
C SER A 29 -8.07 15.98 -2.37
N GLU A 30 -7.44 16.64 -1.41
CA GLU A 30 -6.43 16.03 -0.56
C GLU A 30 -7.07 15.47 0.72
N GLY A 31 -6.40 14.51 1.32
CA GLY A 31 -6.82 13.95 2.59
C GLY A 31 -5.75 13.03 3.14
N GLY A 32 -5.93 12.61 4.37
CA GLY A 32 -4.97 11.76 5.03
C GLY A 32 -5.23 11.68 6.52
N SER A 33 -4.23 11.20 7.23
CA SER A 33 -4.22 11.16 8.67
C SER A 33 -3.95 12.52 9.29
N ILE A 34 -4.14 12.62 10.60
CA ILE A 34 -3.80 13.82 11.36
C ILE A 34 -2.30 14.18 11.27
N ILE A 35 -1.40 13.20 11.12
CA ILE A 35 0.03 13.48 10.92
C ILE A 35 0.25 14.10 9.53
N ASP A 36 -0.42 13.59 8.50
CA ASP A 36 -0.36 14.18 7.15
C ASP A 36 -0.85 15.63 7.16
N LEU A 37 -1.85 15.93 8.00
CA LEU A 37 -2.33 17.30 8.18
C LEU A 37 -1.26 18.21 8.81
N VAL A 38 -0.63 17.75 9.90
CA VAL A 38 0.40 18.53 10.60
C VAL A 38 1.66 18.72 9.75
N MET A 39 2.09 17.67 9.05
CA MET A 39 3.20 17.76 8.09
C MET A 39 2.94 18.84 7.06
N LYS A 40 1.71 18.93 6.52
CA LYS A 40 1.33 19.95 5.54
C LYS A 40 1.19 21.34 6.13
N MET A 41 0.54 21.47 7.28
CA MET A 41 0.29 22.77 7.91
C MET A 41 1.58 23.42 8.42
N GLU A 42 2.52 22.61 8.92
CA GLU A 42 3.75 23.10 9.55
C GLU A 42 5.01 22.82 8.72
N ASN A 43 4.85 22.32 7.49
CA ASN A 43 5.92 21.96 6.56
C ASN A 43 7.09 21.22 7.24
N CYS A 44 6.76 20.12 7.91
CA CYS A 44 7.73 19.35 8.70
C CYS A 44 7.72 17.87 8.32
N SER A 45 8.80 17.18 8.66
CA SER A 45 8.92 15.74 8.44
C SER A 45 7.93 14.97 9.31
N PHE A 46 7.70 13.71 8.95
CA PHE A 46 6.85 12.81 9.72
C PHE A 46 7.24 12.73 11.20
N HIS A 47 8.54 12.62 11.48
CA HIS A 47 9.04 12.49 12.85
C HIS A 47 8.82 13.76 13.67
N GLU A 48 9.03 14.93 13.04
CA GLU A 48 8.76 16.22 13.67
C GLU A 48 7.27 16.44 13.91
N ALA A 49 6.41 16.07 12.95
CA ALA A 49 4.97 16.15 13.09
C ALA A 49 4.46 15.25 14.22
N ALA A 50 4.96 14.01 14.31
CA ALA A 50 4.63 13.09 15.40
C ALA A 50 5.07 13.62 16.76
N SER A 51 6.32 14.10 16.88
CA SER A 51 6.85 14.65 18.14
C SER A 51 6.11 15.91 18.59
N LYS A 52 5.72 16.78 17.65
CA LYS A 52 4.94 17.98 17.97
C LYS A 52 3.54 17.66 18.45
N LEU A 53 2.88 16.69 17.82
CA LEU A 53 1.58 16.21 18.28
C LEU A 53 1.72 15.66 19.71
N GLU A 54 2.66 14.75 19.95
CA GLU A 54 2.93 14.18 21.27
C GLU A 54 3.15 15.25 22.35
N LYS A 55 3.98 16.27 22.09
CA LYS A 55 4.22 17.39 23.02
C LYS A 55 2.98 18.24 23.27
N ARG A 56 2.17 18.52 22.25
CA ARG A 56 0.94 19.32 22.40
C ARG A 56 -0.12 18.58 23.22
N TYR A 57 -0.22 17.25 23.09
CA TYR A 57 -1.12 16.43 23.90
C TYR A 57 -0.66 16.34 25.36
N ALA A 58 0.65 16.22 25.61
CA ALA A 58 1.23 16.22 26.96
C ALA A 58 1.02 17.56 27.69
N ASN A 59 1.12 18.69 26.99
CA ASN A 59 1.02 20.04 27.58
C ASN A 59 -0.41 20.54 27.79
N ALA A 60 -1.43 19.86 27.24
CA ALA A 60 -2.82 20.31 27.34
C ALA A 60 -3.49 19.97 28.70
N GLY A 61 -2.76 19.41 29.67
CA GLY A 61 -3.27 19.14 31.02
C GLY A 61 -4.42 18.13 31.08
N ILE A 62 -4.74 17.46 29.97
CA ILE A 62 -5.65 16.32 29.92
C ILE A 62 -4.86 15.15 30.49
N GLY A 63 -5.00 14.95 31.80
CA GLY A 63 -4.48 13.76 32.50
C GLY A 63 -5.19 12.51 32.00
N ILE A 64 -4.74 12.00 30.86
CA ILE A 64 -5.15 10.74 30.27
C ILE A 64 -3.90 10.14 29.63
N GLU A 65 -3.56 8.96 30.12
CA GLU A 65 -2.80 7.85 29.51
C GLU A 65 -2.24 8.18 28.12
N THR A 66 -0.92 8.27 28.03
CA THR A 66 -0.20 8.59 26.79
C THR A 66 -0.28 7.41 25.82
N ASP A 67 -1.42 7.29 25.14
CA ASP A 67 -1.57 6.55 23.89
C ASP A 67 -0.77 7.30 22.81
N THR A 68 0.50 6.91 22.62
CA THR A 68 1.30 7.39 21.50
C THR A 68 0.61 7.00 20.19
N PHE A 69 0.45 7.97 19.28
CA PHE A 69 -0.26 7.88 18.00
C PHE A 69 -0.13 6.52 17.30
N SER A 70 -1.12 5.65 17.50
CA SER A 70 -1.25 4.37 16.79
C SER A 70 -2.17 4.56 15.59
N PHE A 71 -1.63 4.44 14.38
CA PHE A 71 -2.42 4.19 13.19
C PHE A 71 -2.86 2.73 13.20
N HIS A 72 -3.89 2.41 13.97
CA HIS A 72 -4.86 1.32 13.75
C HIS A 72 -5.74 1.25 15.01
N ARG A 73 -7.04 1.54 14.88
CA ARG A 73 -7.96 1.52 16.02
C ARG A 73 -8.38 0.10 16.38
N ASN A 74 -8.38 -0.13 17.68
CA ASN A 74 -8.83 -1.28 18.46
C ASN A 74 -10.25 -1.79 18.18
N ASN A 75 -10.49 -3.04 18.60
CA ASN A 75 -11.68 -3.37 19.38
C ASN A 75 -11.30 -4.11 20.69
N ILE A 76 -11.80 -3.50 21.79
CA ILE A 76 -12.23 -4.00 23.13
C ILE A 76 -11.20 -4.46 24.19
N LYS A 77 -11.17 -3.63 25.26
CA LYS A 77 -10.98 -3.80 26.72
C LYS A 77 -10.22 -5.04 27.25
N ASP A 78 -9.08 -4.81 27.92
CA ASP A 78 -8.97 -4.79 29.39
C ASP A 78 -7.54 -4.43 29.84
N SER A 79 -7.49 -3.82 31.03
CA SER A 79 -6.42 -3.34 31.94
C SER A 79 -4.92 -3.66 31.70
N ILE A 80 -4.10 -2.62 31.97
CA ILE A 80 -2.61 -2.50 31.97
C ILE A 80 -1.93 -3.41 33.03
N PRO A 81 -0.61 -3.75 32.93
CA PRO A 81 0.46 -2.81 33.31
C PRO A 81 1.68 -2.72 32.34
N ASN A 82 2.10 -1.46 32.15
CA ASN A 82 3.40 -0.92 31.74
C ASN A 82 4.56 -1.89 31.40
N SER A 83 5.06 -1.78 30.16
CA SER A 83 6.51 -1.63 29.91
C SER A 83 6.73 -0.97 28.54
N GLY A 84 7.65 0.00 28.48
CA GLY A 84 7.98 0.73 27.26
C GLY A 84 8.64 -0.17 26.22
N SER A 85 7.84 -0.77 25.35
CA SER A 85 8.33 -1.56 24.23
C SER A 85 7.89 -0.87 22.93
N GLU A 86 8.88 -0.57 22.09
CA GLU A 86 8.68 -0.52 20.65
C GLU A 86 7.76 -1.69 20.25
N SER A 87 6.79 -1.48 19.36
CA SER A 87 5.94 -2.59 18.93
C SER A 87 6.81 -3.73 18.41
N ILE A 88 7.02 -4.78 19.22
CA ILE A 88 7.93 -5.88 18.90
C ILE A 88 7.25 -6.73 17.86
N LEU A 89 7.40 -6.35 16.60
CA LEU A 89 7.08 -7.23 15.50
C LEU A 89 8.06 -8.39 15.55
N SER A 90 7.55 -9.58 15.83
CA SER A 90 8.35 -10.80 15.86
C SER A 90 7.77 -11.82 14.90
N ILE A 91 8.62 -12.38 14.03
CA ILE A 91 8.24 -13.54 13.22
C ILE A 91 8.19 -14.75 14.14
N LEU A 92 7.08 -15.47 14.12
CA LEU A 92 6.89 -16.71 14.85
C LEU A 92 7.26 -17.91 13.96
N ASN A 93 6.68 -17.97 12.75
CA ASN A 93 6.91 -19.05 11.79
C ASN A 93 6.81 -18.57 10.34
N ILE A 94 7.54 -19.24 9.45
CA ILE A 94 7.45 -19.07 8.00
C ILE A 94 7.22 -20.45 7.39
N LEU A 95 6.06 -20.64 6.76
CA LEU A 95 5.58 -21.92 6.28
C LEU A 95 5.20 -21.84 4.80
N PRO A 96 5.11 -22.96 4.08
CA PRO A 96 4.29 -23.03 2.89
C PRO A 96 2.86 -22.60 3.20
N ILE A 97 2.18 -22.00 2.22
CA ILE A 97 0.79 -21.59 2.31
C ILE A 97 -0.08 -22.84 2.47
N THR A 98 -0.55 -23.06 3.70
CA THR A 98 -1.33 -24.24 4.10
C THR A 98 -2.61 -23.86 4.84
N HIS A 99 -2.67 -22.68 5.44
CA HIS A 99 -3.86 -22.19 6.11
C HIS A 99 -5.03 -22.04 5.12
N PRO A 100 -6.19 -22.67 5.38
CA PRO A 100 -7.33 -22.68 4.45
C PRO A 100 -7.77 -21.28 3.99
N THR A 101 -7.80 -20.30 4.90
CA THR A 101 -8.13 -18.91 4.58
C THR A 101 -7.15 -18.27 3.60
N LEU A 102 -5.85 -18.55 3.72
CA LEU A 102 -4.85 -18.02 2.79
C LEU A 102 -4.90 -18.75 1.44
N ILE A 103 -5.15 -20.06 1.45
CA ILE A 103 -5.39 -20.83 0.22
C ILE A 103 -6.58 -20.25 -0.56
N ASN A 104 -7.70 -20.00 0.11
CA ASN A 104 -8.86 -19.39 -0.52
C ASN A 104 -8.55 -17.99 -1.04
N PHE A 105 -7.82 -17.19 -0.27
CA PHE A 105 -7.40 -15.86 -0.71
C PHE A 105 -6.53 -15.88 -1.99
N VAL A 106 -5.59 -16.83 -2.10
CA VAL A 106 -4.80 -17.05 -3.33
C VAL A 106 -5.71 -17.43 -4.51
N ARG A 107 -6.65 -18.35 -4.29
CA ARG A 107 -7.59 -18.82 -5.32
C ARG A 107 -8.54 -17.72 -5.79
N GLU A 108 -9.04 -16.87 -4.88
CA GLU A 108 -9.89 -15.71 -5.20
C GLU A 108 -9.17 -14.69 -6.10
N ARG A 109 -7.83 -14.64 -6.01
CA ARG A 109 -6.97 -13.83 -6.88
C ARG A 109 -6.61 -14.54 -8.18
N LYS A 110 -7.21 -15.71 -8.44
CA LYS A 110 -6.99 -16.60 -9.59
C LYS A 110 -5.53 -17.00 -9.79
N ILE A 111 -4.76 -17.08 -8.70
CA ILE A 111 -3.39 -17.57 -8.72
C ILE A 111 -3.38 -19.04 -8.32
N ASP A 112 -2.61 -19.85 -9.02
CA ASP A 112 -2.40 -21.25 -8.65
C ASP A 112 -1.61 -21.36 -7.32
N LEU A 113 -1.99 -22.29 -6.45
CA LEU A 113 -1.38 -22.43 -5.12
C LEU A 113 0.10 -22.84 -5.20
N GLU A 114 0.48 -23.67 -6.18
CA GLU A 114 1.87 -24.06 -6.40
C GLU A 114 2.71 -22.85 -6.85
N LEU A 115 2.14 -22.02 -7.74
CA LEU A 115 2.76 -20.76 -8.16
C LEU A 115 2.95 -19.81 -6.97
N ALA A 116 1.91 -19.63 -6.16
CA ALA A 116 1.99 -18.78 -4.97
C ALA A 116 3.05 -19.31 -3.98
N ASN A 117 3.10 -20.63 -3.73
CA ASN A 117 4.11 -21.25 -2.87
C ASN A 117 5.54 -21.18 -3.41
N ARG A 118 5.73 -20.90 -4.71
CA ARG A 118 7.06 -20.66 -5.25
C ARG A 118 7.65 -19.33 -4.78
N TYR A 119 6.82 -18.30 -4.65
CA TYR A 119 7.26 -16.91 -4.43
C TYR A 119 6.88 -16.35 -3.06
N CYS A 120 5.81 -16.85 -2.47
CA CYS A 120 5.26 -16.39 -1.21
C CYS A 120 5.34 -17.47 -0.14
N ARG A 121 5.22 -17.04 1.11
CA ARG A 121 5.11 -17.91 2.28
C ARG A 121 3.93 -17.48 3.13
N GLU A 122 3.40 -18.40 3.90
CA GLU A 122 2.53 -18.07 5.02
C GLU A 122 3.42 -17.65 6.19
N ILE A 123 3.23 -16.43 6.68
CA ILE A 123 4.02 -15.87 7.78
C ILE A 123 3.12 -15.70 8.97
N HIS A 124 3.48 -16.35 10.06
CA HIS A 124 2.91 -16.13 11.38
C HIS A 124 3.79 -15.14 12.12
N TYR A 125 3.20 -14.06 12.62
CA TYR A 125 3.93 -12.99 13.30
C TYR A 125 3.11 -12.44 14.46
N ARG A 126 3.80 -11.83 15.41
CA ARG A 126 3.20 -11.21 16.58
C ARG A 126 3.45 -9.71 16.57
N ILE A 127 2.43 -8.94 16.89
CA ILE A 127 2.49 -7.49 17.12
C ILE A 127 1.82 -7.22 18.47
N ASN A 128 2.55 -6.64 19.42
CA ASN A 128 2.03 -6.26 20.74
C ASN A 128 1.16 -7.38 21.38
N ASP A 129 1.74 -8.57 21.43
CA ASP A 129 1.16 -9.82 21.96
C ASP A 129 -0.03 -10.42 21.21
N ARG A 130 -0.44 -9.84 20.08
CA ARG A 130 -1.44 -10.44 19.20
C ARG A 130 -0.77 -11.20 18.07
N ASN A 131 -1.22 -12.42 17.84
CA ASN A 131 -0.74 -13.27 16.75
C ASN A 131 -1.55 -13.03 15.49
N TYR A 132 -0.86 -12.99 14.36
CA TYR A 132 -1.41 -12.77 13.03
C TYR A 132 -0.78 -13.75 12.06
N PHE A 133 -1.47 -13.99 10.94
CA PHE A 133 -0.92 -14.73 9.81
C PHE A 133 -1.30 -14.06 8.50
N SER A 134 -0.39 -14.07 7.54
CA SER A 134 -0.63 -13.46 6.22
C SER A 134 0.23 -14.12 5.14
N ILE A 135 -0.07 -13.79 3.88
CA ILE A 135 0.81 -14.10 2.77
C ILE A 135 1.95 -13.10 2.80
N GLY A 136 3.18 -13.60 2.89
CA GLY A 136 4.40 -12.82 2.84
C GLY A 136 5.17 -13.04 1.53
N PHE A 137 5.59 -11.94 0.91
CA PHE A 137 6.47 -11.93 -0.24
C PHE A 137 7.81 -11.30 0.15
N LYS A 138 8.90 -12.08 0.02
CA LYS A 138 10.23 -11.66 0.52
C LYS A 138 10.86 -10.63 -0.41
N ASN A 139 11.45 -9.58 0.15
CA ASN A 139 12.22 -8.58 -0.60
C ASN A 139 13.73 -8.80 -0.54
N ASP A 140 14.48 -8.03 -1.34
CA ASP A 140 15.93 -8.20 -1.53
C ASP A 140 16.74 -7.95 -0.25
N ARG A 141 16.18 -7.21 0.71
CA ARG A 141 16.83 -6.92 2.01
C ARG A 141 16.36 -7.82 3.14
N GLY A 142 15.62 -8.89 2.83
CA GLY A 142 15.17 -9.87 3.81
C GLY A 142 13.93 -9.49 4.60
N GLY A 143 13.29 -8.35 4.29
CA GLY A 143 11.95 -8.03 4.77
C GLY A 143 10.86 -8.75 3.97
N TYR A 144 9.61 -8.53 4.36
CA TYR A 144 8.46 -9.14 3.69
C TYR A 144 7.36 -8.12 3.44
N GLU A 145 6.75 -8.16 2.26
CA GLU A 145 5.46 -7.53 2.04
C GLU A 145 4.35 -8.48 2.47
N LEU A 146 3.41 -8.00 3.27
CA LEU A 146 2.33 -8.79 3.84
C LEU A 146 1.00 -8.44 3.19
N SER A 147 0.24 -9.46 2.83
CA SER A 147 -1.13 -9.32 2.31
C SER A 147 -2.04 -10.34 2.95
N SER A 148 -3.21 -9.89 3.41
CA SER A 148 -4.18 -10.74 4.08
C SER A 148 -5.59 -10.56 3.50
N PRO A 149 -6.48 -11.56 3.62
CA PRO A 149 -7.83 -11.49 3.07
C PRO A 149 -8.73 -10.41 3.68
N SER A 150 -8.39 -9.86 4.86
CA SER A 150 -9.11 -8.72 5.45
C SER A 150 -8.89 -7.40 4.70
N GLY A 151 -8.07 -7.40 3.64
CA GLY A 151 -7.65 -6.20 2.92
C GLY A 151 -6.45 -5.50 3.56
N PHE A 152 -5.96 -6.00 4.70
CA PHE A 152 -4.74 -5.46 5.31
C PHE A 152 -3.53 -5.74 4.41
N LYS A 153 -2.81 -4.66 4.10
CA LYS A 153 -1.49 -4.63 3.45
C LYS A 153 -0.50 -4.07 4.46
N GLY A 154 0.56 -4.82 4.73
CA GLY A 154 1.59 -4.44 5.70
C GLY A 154 2.97 -4.87 5.24
N CYS A 155 3.97 -4.72 6.09
CA CYS A 155 5.30 -5.26 5.82
C CYS A 155 5.98 -5.70 7.12
N ILE A 156 6.89 -6.65 6.98
CA ILE A 156 7.95 -6.90 7.95
C ILE A 156 9.19 -6.14 7.46
N PRO A 157 9.71 -5.19 8.23
CA PRO A 157 10.83 -4.37 7.81
C PRO A 157 12.09 -5.24 7.56
N PRO A 158 13.02 -4.75 6.71
CA PRO A 158 12.97 -3.48 5.98
C PRO A 158 12.05 -3.52 4.75
N LYS A 159 11.45 -2.38 4.37
CA LYS A 159 10.77 -2.25 3.07
C LYS A 159 11.80 -2.09 1.96
N ASP A 160 11.71 -2.92 0.93
CA ASP A 160 12.54 -2.83 -0.26
C ASP A 160 11.87 -3.43 -1.49
N ILE A 161 12.50 -3.23 -2.65
CA ILE A 161 12.14 -3.88 -3.91
C ILE A 161 12.48 -5.37 -3.88
N THR A 162 11.98 -6.10 -4.86
CA THR A 162 12.38 -7.48 -5.13
C THR A 162 12.89 -7.58 -6.56
N THR A 163 14.05 -8.18 -6.76
CA THR A 163 14.64 -8.38 -8.09
C THR A 163 14.76 -9.85 -8.45
N VAL A 164 14.48 -10.16 -9.71
CA VAL A 164 14.75 -11.47 -10.33
C VAL A 164 15.72 -11.21 -11.47
N ARG A 165 16.87 -11.87 -11.46
CA ARG A 165 17.93 -11.73 -12.47
C ARG A 165 18.01 -13.00 -13.30
N ASN A 166 17.84 -12.88 -14.61
CA ASN A 166 17.85 -13.98 -15.57
C ASN A 166 18.80 -13.69 -16.76
N GLU A 167 19.71 -12.73 -16.61
CA GLU A 167 20.75 -12.35 -17.61
C GLU A 167 20.17 -11.93 -18.97
N ARG A 168 19.03 -11.21 -18.98
CA ARG A 168 18.41 -10.70 -20.22
C ARG A 168 18.36 -9.18 -20.29
N ASN A 169 18.44 -8.64 -21.50
CA ASN A 169 18.42 -7.19 -21.79
C ASN A 169 17.09 -6.47 -21.52
N ALA A 170 16.03 -7.21 -21.17
CA ALA A 170 14.70 -6.67 -20.94
C ALA A 170 14.29 -6.81 -19.46
N CYS A 171 13.67 -5.76 -18.93
CA CYS A 171 13.18 -5.69 -17.55
C CYS A 171 11.66 -5.54 -17.50
N LEU A 172 11.01 -6.42 -16.73
CA LEU A 172 9.61 -6.31 -16.37
C LEU A 172 9.49 -5.60 -15.02
N LEU A 173 8.61 -4.62 -14.93
CA LEU A 173 8.43 -3.81 -13.72
C LEU A 173 6.98 -3.91 -13.22
N PHE A 174 6.80 -4.31 -11.97
CA PHE A 174 5.48 -4.48 -11.34
C PHE A 174 5.35 -3.60 -10.09
N GLU A 175 4.15 -3.08 -9.84
CA GLU A 175 3.90 -2.27 -8.64
C GLU A 175 3.92 -3.14 -7.37
N GLY A 176 3.15 -4.23 -7.38
CA GLY A 176 3.09 -5.20 -6.29
C GLY A 176 3.34 -6.64 -6.74
N PHE A 177 3.58 -7.51 -5.76
CA PHE A 177 3.84 -8.93 -6.05
C PHE A 177 2.60 -9.66 -6.58
N TRP A 178 1.38 -9.20 -6.28
CA TRP A 178 0.18 -9.78 -6.84
C TRP A 178 0.09 -9.56 -8.35
N ASP A 179 0.53 -8.42 -8.86
CA ASP A 179 0.60 -8.15 -10.30
C ASP A 179 1.65 -9.03 -10.96
N PHE A 180 2.80 -9.19 -10.33
CA PHE A 180 3.83 -10.13 -10.79
C PHE A 180 3.30 -11.57 -10.91
N LEU A 181 2.62 -12.09 -9.88
CA LEU A 181 2.01 -13.43 -9.94
C LEU A 181 0.89 -13.52 -10.99
N SER A 182 0.14 -12.43 -11.17
CA SER A 182 -0.91 -12.35 -12.20
C SER A 182 -0.33 -12.39 -13.60
N TYR A 183 0.79 -11.71 -13.83
CA TYR A 183 1.53 -11.79 -15.10
C TYR A 183 1.98 -13.22 -15.39
N LEU A 184 2.62 -13.89 -14.43
CA LEU A 184 3.05 -15.28 -14.60
C LEU A 184 1.87 -16.19 -14.96
N THR A 185 0.73 -15.99 -14.30
CA THR A 185 -0.51 -16.74 -14.56
C THR A 185 -1.04 -16.46 -15.97
N LEU A 186 -1.14 -15.19 -16.38
CA LEU A 186 -1.63 -14.78 -17.70
C LEU A 186 -0.72 -15.25 -18.85
N GLN A 187 0.58 -15.40 -18.59
CA GLN A 187 1.55 -15.92 -19.55
C GLN A 187 1.69 -17.44 -19.51
N GLU A 188 0.97 -18.12 -18.61
CA GLU A 188 1.05 -19.57 -18.41
C GLU A 188 2.48 -20.07 -18.12
N ILE A 189 3.26 -19.26 -17.41
CA ILE A 189 4.65 -19.57 -17.02
C ILE A 189 4.80 -19.60 -15.51
N ARG A 190 5.76 -20.40 -15.03
CA ARG A 190 6.07 -20.51 -13.59
C ARG A 190 7.24 -19.62 -13.16
N GLN A 191 7.95 -19.02 -14.11
CA GLN A 191 9.08 -18.13 -13.89
C GLN A 191 9.30 -17.28 -15.15
N THR A 192 9.72 -16.02 -14.96
CA THR A 192 10.08 -15.13 -16.07
C THR A 192 11.42 -15.54 -16.67
N LYS A 193 11.59 -15.33 -17.97
CA LYS A 193 12.93 -15.39 -18.61
C LYS A 193 13.63 -14.04 -18.58
N HIS A 194 12.90 -12.97 -18.28
CA HIS A 194 13.38 -11.59 -18.26
C HIS A 194 13.82 -11.20 -16.86
N ASP A 195 14.69 -10.21 -16.76
CA ASP A 195 14.95 -9.54 -15.50
C ASP A 195 13.65 -8.88 -15.04
N THR A 196 13.42 -8.86 -13.73
CA THR A 196 12.15 -8.36 -13.18
C THR A 196 12.42 -7.59 -11.90
N VAL A 197 11.72 -6.47 -11.73
CA VAL A 197 11.66 -5.74 -10.48
C VAL A 197 10.22 -5.60 -10.03
N ILE A 198 9.97 -5.96 -8.78
CA ILE A 198 8.72 -5.72 -8.09
C ILE A 198 8.98 -4.58 -7.11
N LEU A 199 8.28 -3.47 -7.27
CA LEU A 199 8.51 -2.27 -6.46
C LEU A 199 8.10 -2.49 -5.00
N ASN A 200 7.11 -3.34 -4.74
CA ASN A 200 6.47 -3.56 -3.45
C ASN A 200 5.75 -2.32 -2.87
N SER A 201 5.95 -1.15 -3.47
CA SER A 201 5.22 0.09 -3.31
C SER A 201 5.80 1.10 -4.30
N VAL A 202 4.98 2.00 -4.84
CA VAL A 202 5.47 3.15 -5.62
C VAL A 202 6.45 4.05 -4.86
N ALA A 203 6.49 3.98 -3.52
CA ALA A 203 7.49 4.68 -2.71
C ALA A 203 8.93 4.16 -2.95
N ASN A 204 9.10 2.94 -3.48
CA ASN A 204 10.41 2.34 -3.73
C ASN A 204 10.94 2.57 -5.16
N VAL A 205 10.27 3.40 -5.99
CA VAL A 205 10.72 3.66 -7.37
C VAL A 205 12.18 4.11 -7.41
N SER A 206 12.59 5.01 -6.50
CA SER A 206 13.98 5.50 -6.42
C SER A 206 15.00 4.39 -6.15
N LYS A 207 14.62 3.36 -5.38
CA LYS A 207 15.46 2.19 -5.09
C LYS A 207 15.60 1.27 -6.30
N ALA A 208 14.54 1.17 -7.12
CA ALA A 208 14.54 0.36 -8.34
C ALA A 208 15.33 1.01 -9.50
N THR A 209 15.52 2.33 -9.48
CA THR A 209 16.10 3.09 -10.59
C THR A 209 17.44 2.54 -11.08
N SER A 210 18.37 2.19 -10.17
CA SER A 210 19.69 1.68 -10.55
C SER A 210 19.60 0.34 -11.29
N PHE A 211 18.68 -0.53 -10.88
CA PHE A 211 18.42 -1.80 -11.54
C PHE A 211 17.77 -1.59 -12.92
N ILE A 212 16.75 -0.73 -13.00
CA ILE A 212 16.02 -0.47 -14.24
C ILE A 212 16.95 0.05 -15.35
N LYS A 213 17.87 0.97 -15.01
CA LYS A 213 18.82 1.59 -15.95
C LYS A 213 19.78 0.63 -16.66
N LEU A 214 19.94 -0.59 -16.14
CA LEU A 214 20.80 -1.61 -16.77
C LEU A 214 20.18 -2.22 -18.03
N HIS A 215 18.90 -1.96 -18.30
CA HIS A 215 18.13 -2.63 -19.33
C HIS A 215 17.76 -1.67 -20.46
N LYS A 216 17.78 -2.18 -21.68
CA LYS A 216 17.40 -1.42 -22.87
C LYS A 216 15.89 -1.36 -23.05
N ASP A 217 15.24 -2.51 -22.86
CA ASP A 217 13.81 -2.68 -23.05
C ASP A 217 13.13 -2.81 -21.68
N ILE A 218 12.30 -1.84 -21.34
CA ILE A 218 11.60 -1.81 -20.05
C ILE A 218 10.10 -1.93 -20.31
N TYR A 219 9.41 -2.83 -19.61
CA TYR A 219 7.97 -3.02 -19.69
C TYR A 219 7.35 -2.82 -18.32
N THR A 220 6.47 -1.82 -18.18
CA THR A 220 5.88 -1.46 -16.88
C THR A 220 4.44 -1.92 -16.76
N TYR A 221 4.13 -2.57 -15.66
CA TYR A 221 2.81 -3.06 -15.26
C TYR A 221 2.45 -2.42 -13.91
N LEU A 222 2.16 -1.11 -13.94
CA LEU A 222 1.80 -0.31 -12.77
C LEU A 222 0.28 -0.10 -12.66
N ASP A 223 -0.20 0.26 -11.48
CA ASP A 223 -1.63 0.46 -11.25
C ASP A 223 -2.17 1.60 -12.12
N ASN A 224 -3.38 1.44 -12.64
CA ASN A 224 -4.11 2.48 -13.36
C ASN A 224 -4.79 3.48 -12.39
N ASP A 225 -4.12 3.84 -11.31
CA ASP A 225 -4.50 4.88 -10.37
C ASP A 225 -3.47 6.04 -10.36
N GLU A 226 -3.72 7.07 -9.56
CA GLU A 226 -2.84 8.25 -9.51
C GLU A 226 -1.43 7.92 -8.98
N GLY A 227 -1.29 6.89 -8.15
CA GLY A 227 -0.01 6.41 -7.63
C GLY A 227 0.82 5.81 -8.76
N GLY A 228 0.25 4.82 -9.45
CA GLY A 228 0.90 4.16 -10.59
C GLY A 228 1.21 5.13 -11.72
N GLN A 229 0.31 6.06 -12.07
CA GLN A 229 0.55 7.08 -13.10
C GLN A 229 1.70 8.04 -12.74
N ARG A 230 1.86 8.41 -11.46
CA ARG A 230 3.00 9.20 -11.01
C ARG A 230 4.30 8.41 -11.09
N ALA A 231 4.28 7.15 -10.65
CA ALA A 231 5.43 6.26 -10.75
C ALA A 231 5.87 6.06 -12.21
N THR A 232 4.94 5.82 -13.14
CA THR A 232 5.23 5.73 -14.57
C THR A 232 5.92 6.97 -15.11
N ARG A 233 5.47 8.18 -14.72
CA ARG A 233 6.11 9.44 -15.14
C ARG A 233 7.54 9.56 -14.61
N LEU A 234 7.75 9.28 -13.33
CA LEU A 234 9.07 9.31 -12.71
C LEU A 234 10.06 8.33 -13.38
N ILE A 235 9.56 7.14 -13.74
CA ILE A 235 10.36 6.16 -14.49
C ILE A 235 10.67 6.67 -15.90
N LYS A 236 9.71 7.28 -16.61
CA LYS A 236 9.93 7.88 -17.95
C LYS A 236 10.98 8.98 -17.95
N GLU A 237 11.00 9.83 -16.92
CA GLU A 237 12.02 10.88 -16.76
C GLU A 237 13.43 10.29 -16.67
N THR A 238 13.54 9.10 -16.09
CA THR A 238 14.83 8.44 -15.86
C THR A 238 15.23 7.48 -16.98
N CYS A 239 14.25 6.89 -17.66
CA CYS A 239 14.40 5.91 -18.73
C CYS A 239 13.34 6.20 -19.81
N PRO A 240 13.67 6.98 -20.86
CA PRO A 240 12.69 7.42 -21.85
C PRO A 240 12.05 6.28 -22.64
N SER A 241 12.75 5.15 -22.79
CA SER A 241 12.34 3.99 -23.60
C SER A 241 11.52 2.95 -22.83
N ILE A 242 10.57 3.38 -21.99
CA ILE A 242 9.65 2.42 -21.35
C ILE A 242 8.43 2.12 -22.22
N ASN A 243 8.02 0.87 -22.19
CA ASN A 243 6.79 0.36 -22.78
C ASN A 243 5.75 0.20 -21.67
N ASP A 244 4.87 1.19 -21.56
CA ASP A 244 3.80 1.18 -20.58
C ASP A 244 2.69 0.19 -20.98
N ARG A 245 2.55 -0.89 -20.21
CA ARG A 245 1.57 -1.95 -20.44
C ARG A 245 0.24 -1.71 -19.71
N SER A 246 0.13 -0.65 -18.92
CA SER A 246 -1.11 -0.31 -18.19
C SER A 246 -2.34 -0.12 -19.10
N ALA A 247 -2.11 0.28 -20.35
CA ALA A 247 -3.13 0.37 -21.39
C ALA A 247 -3.80 -0.99 -21.72
N GLN A 248 -3.11 -2.12 -21.55
CA GLN A 248 -3.66 -3.45 -21.81
C GLN A 248 -4.78 -3.83 -20.84
N TYR A 249 -4.81 -3.21 -19.67
CA TYR A 249 -5.81 -3.42 -18.63
C TYR A 249 -6.46 -2.11 -18.18
N ALA A 250 -6.66 -1.16 -19.10
CA ALA A 250 -7.20 0.18 -18.81
C ALA A 250 -8.55 0.18 -18.05
N GLY A 251 -9.38 -0.86 -18.25
CA GLY A 251 -10.66 -1.06 -17.56
C GLY A 251 -10.55 -1.54 -16.10
N TYR A 252 -9.34 -1.82 -15.62
CA TYR A 252 -9.05 -2.46 -14.34
C TYR A 252 -8.08 -1.62 -13.53
N LYS A 253 -8.14 -1.72 -12.20
CA LYS A 253 -7.25 -0.97 -11.32
C LYS A 253 -5.82 -1.44 -11.49
N ASP A 254 -5.59 -2.74 -11.33
CA ASP A 254 -4.26 -3.35 -11.38
C ASP A 254 -4.30 -4.62 -12.26
N LEU A 255 -3.16 -5.29 -12.41
CA LEU A 255 -3.07 -6.46 -13.28
C LEU A 255 -3.79 -7.67 -12.65
N ASN A 256 -3.85 -7.75 -11.32
CA ASN A 256 -4.61 -8.80 -10.64
C ASN A 256 -6.13 -8.64 -10.82
N ASP A 257 -6.65 -7.43 -10.76
CA ASP A 257 -8.05 -7.12 -11.03
C ASP A 257 -8.40 -7.48 -12.49
N TYR A 258 -7.48 -7.25 -13.43
CA TYR A 258 -7.64 -7.69 -14.82
C TYR A 258 -7.76 -9.21 -14.93
N LEU A 259 -6.84 -9.96 -14.33
CA LEU A 259 -6.91 -11.42 -14.27
C LEU A 259 -8.24 -11.87 -13.63
N CYS A 260 -8.64 -11.22 -12.54
CA CYS A 260 -9.88 -11.51 -11.83
C CYS A 260 -11.15 -11.10 -12.59
N GLN A 261 -11.05 -10.26 -13.63
CA GLN A 261 -12.18 -9.62 -14.31
C GLN A 261 -13.00 -8.69 -13.38
N LYS A 262 -12.32 -7.98 -12.47
CA LYS A 262 -12.90 -7.01 -11.51
C LYS A 262 -12.80 -5.58 -12.07
N THR A 263 -13.82 -5.13 -12.80
CA THR A 263 -13.82 -3.80 -13.44
C THR A 263 -13.80 -2.67 -12.41
N LYS A 264 -13.18 -1.53 -12.76
CA LYS A 264 -13.26 -0.31 -11.93
C LYS A 264 -14.71 0.08 -11.70
N VAL A 265 -15.13 0.16 -10.44
CA VAL A 265 -16.47 0.63 -10.09
C VAL A 265 -16.56 2.11 -10.48
N LYS A 266 -17.43 2.45 -11.44
CA LYS A 266 -17.77 3.85 -11.71
C LYS A 266 -18.49 4.39 -10.46
N PRO A 267 -18.13 5.57 -9.93
CA PRO A 267 -18.91 6.17 -8.87
C PRO A 267 -20.36 6.36 -9.37
N GLU A 268 -21.33 5.83 -8.64
CA GLU A 268 -22.74 6.07 -8.92
C GLU A 268 -22.99 7.58 -8.95
N VAL A 269 -23.40 8.08 -10.11
CA VAL A 269 -23.91 9.44 -10.24
C VAL A 269 -25.21 9.47 -9.44
N LYS A 270 -25.16 10.00 -8.21
CA LYS A 270 -26.36 10.36 -7.45
C LYS A 270 -27.20 11.28 -8.34
N LYS A 271 -28.27 10.75 -8.93
CA LYS A 271 -29.30 11.56 -9.60
C LYS A 271 -29.80 12.56 -8.56
N LYS A 272 -29.57 13.85 -8.80
CA LYS A 272 -30.20 14.92 -8.03
C LYS A 272 -31.70 14.71 -8.14
N SER A 273 -32.34 14.35 -7.03
CA SER A 273 -33.79 14.43 -6.90
C SER A 273 -34.20 15.88 -7.10
N LEU A 274 -34.91 16.16 -8.19
CA LEU A 274 -35.64 17.42 -8.38
C LEU A 274 -36.68 17.51 -7.26
N GLY A 275 -36.38 18.30 -6.24
CA GLY A 275 -37.34 18.62 -5.19
C GLY A 275 -38.50 19.40 -5.80
N LEU A 276 -39.72 18.87 -5.67
CA LEU A 276 -40.93 19.63 -5.92
C LEU A 276 -40.96 20.81 -4.95
N LYS A 277 -41.05 22.02 -5.50
CA LYS A 277 -41.45 23.21 -4.74
C LYS A 277 -42.93 23.06 -4.36
N ARG A 278 -43.22 23.19 -3.07
CA ARG A 278 -44.53 23.58 -2.56
C ARG A 278 -44.45 25.03 -2.11
#